data_AF-A0A1R3T146-F1
#
_entry.id   AF-A0A1R3T146-F1
#
_cell.length_a   1.000
_cell.length_b   1.000
_cell.length_c   1.000
_cell.angle_alpha   90.00
_cell.angle_beta   90.00
_cell.angle_gamma   90.00
#
_symmetry.space_group_name_H-M   'P 1'
#
loop_
_entity.id
_entity.type
_entity.pdbx_description
1 polymer ?
#
loop_
_entity_poly.entity_id
_entity_poly.type
_entity_poly.pdbx_seq_one_letter_code
_entity_poly.pdbx_strand_id
1 'polypeptide(L)'
;MYRKLIRILLHVLLWAIVLATITLMSLHPDNTFSLARNLPFIITYLSLVGFFYLNADYLFIKLIPNKKYLLYILIVGVILLLYIYFHHYIFSLFFQLDSFHGHNIPPKGPPPLEAHHFMPERRRMIPIRRIILPLTQFLLFWALSLCYRLIYEWMSLNKKNKEIEALSST
;
A
#
# COMPACT_ATOMS: atom_id res chain seq x y z
N MET A 1 0.98 30.04 8.65
CA MET A 1 1.95 28.94 8.42
C MET A 1 1.75 27.75 9.36
N TYR A 2 1.67 27.94 10.68
CA TYR A 2 1.57 26.86 11.68
C TYR A 2 0.47 25.81 11.40
N ARG A 3 -0.75 26.21 11.03
CA ARG A 3 -1.84 25.26 10.76
C ARG A 3 -1.57 24.29 9.60
N LYS A 4 -0.81 24.73 8.57
CA LYS A 4 -0.42 23.87 7.44
C LYS A 4 0.65 22.87 7.89
N LEU A 5 1.65 23.33 8.63
CA LEU A 5 2.72 22.49 9.17
C LEU A 5 2.18 21.41 10.13
N ILE A 6 1.29 21.78 11.06
CA ILE A 6 0.65 20.83 11.99
C ILE A 6 -0.11 19.76 11.23
N ARG A 7 -0.83 20.13 10.16
CA ARG A 7 -1.57 19.16 9.33
C ARG A 7 -0.64 18.18 8.63
N ILE A 8 0.47 18.67 8.07
CA ILE A 8 1.50 17.82 7.43
C ILE A 8 2.11 16.88 8.47
N LEU A 9 2.48 17.40 9.64
CA LEU A 9 3.05 16.62 10.73
C LEU A 9 2.11 15.50 11.19
N LEU A 10 0.81 15.79 11.32
CA LEU A 10 -0.21 14.79 11.66
C LEU A 10 -0.34 13.70 10.60
N HIS A 11 -0.26 14.05 9.31
CA HIS A 11 -0.30 13.03 8.25
C HIS A 11 0.96 12.16 8.26
N VAL A 12 2.14 12.78 8.44
CA VAL A 12 3.40 12.03 8.58
C VAL A 12 3.34 11.10 9.78
N LEU A 13 2.84 11.59 10.93
CA LEU A 13 2.67 10.79 12.14
C LEU A 13 1.70 9.62 11.92
N LEU A 14 0.54 9.89 11.30
CA LEU A 14 -0.46 8.86 10.99
C LEU A 14 0.14 7.76 10.11
N TRP A 15 0.82 8.15 9.03
CA TRP A 15 1.45 7.18 8.13
C TRP A 15 2.64 6.45 8.80
N ALA A 16 3.36 7.11 9.70
CA ALA A 16 4.44 6.47 10.47
C ALA A 16 3.88 5.40 11.43
N ILE A 17 2.75 5.68 12.10
CA ILE A 17 2.07 4.70 12.97
C ILE A 17 1.61 3.49 12.16
N VAL A 18 0.95 3.71 11.03
CA VAL A 18 0.48 2.61 10.17
C VAL A 18 1.66 1.78 9.64
N LEU A 19 2.76 2.42 9.24
CA LEU A 19 3.98 1.73 8.82
C LEU A 19 4.60 0.90 9.98
N ALA A 20 4.65 1.47 11.18
CA ALA A 20 5.11 0.75 12.37
C ALA A 20 4.25 -0.49 12.63
N THR A 21 2.92 -0.39 12.55
CA THR A 21 2.01 -1.54 12.72
C THR A 21 2.29 -2.63 11.68
N ILE A 22 2.44 -2.28 10.41
CA ILE A 22 2.70 -3.25 9.33
C ILE A 22 4.04 -3.97 9.56
N THR A 23 5.09 -3.21 9.93
CA THR A 23 6.42 -3.77 10.15
C THR A 23 6.51 -4.59 11.42
N LEU A 24 5.82 -4.19 12.51
CA LEU A 24 5.72 -4.92 13.77
C LEU A 24 4.94 -6.23 13.62
N MET A 25 3.83 -6.22 12.89
CA MET A 25 2.99 -7.41 12.68
C MET A 25 3.69 -8.48 11.81
N SER A 26 4.72 -8.09 11.06
CA SER A 26 5.56 -9.01 10.29
C SER A 26 6.69 -9.66 11.10
N LEU A 27 6.87 -9.32 12.39
CA LEU A 27 7.82 -10.04 13.25
C LEU A 27 7.21 -11.36 13.73
N HIS A 28 7.92 -12.46 13.47
CA HIS A 28 7.73 -13.69 14.24
C HIS A 28 8.28 -13.46 15.65
N PRO A 29 7.65 -14.01 16.72
CA PRO A 29 8.02 -13.75 18.11
C PRO A 29 9.50 -14.03 18.44
N ASP A 30 10.16 -14.91 17.68
CA ASP A 30 11.54 -15.34 17.94
C ASP A 30 12.60 -14.64 17.07
N ASN A 31 12.20 -13.72 16.18
CA ASN A 31 13.10 -13.07 15.24
C ASN A 31 13.34 -11.60 15.59
N THR A 32 14.59 -11.15 15.53
CA THR A 32 14.96 -9.74 15.64
C THR A 32 14.44 -8.92 14.45
N PHE A 33 14.19 -7.62 14.66
CA PHE A 33 13.83 -6.69 13.60
C PHE A 33 14.98 -6.59 12.59
N SER A 34 14.74 -7.03 11.34
CA SER A 34 15.68 -6.86 10.24
C SER A 34 15.10 -5.89 9.21
N LEU A 35 15.81 -4.78 8.98
CA LEU A 35 15.43 -3.77 8.01
C LEU A 35 15.33 -4.36 6.59
N ALA A 36 16.26 -5.25 6.22
CA ALA A 36 16.30 -5.88 4.90
C ALA A 36 15.05 -6.73 4.62
N ARG A 37 14.54 -7.44 5.63
CA ARG A 37 13.32 -8.26 5.52
C ARG A 37 12.04 -7.41 5.41
N ASN A 38 12.05 -6.24 6.04
CA ASN A 38 10.91 -5.31 6.03
C ASN A 38 10.90 -4.35 4.84
N LEU A 39 12.00 -4.23 4.12
CA LEU A 39 12.19 -3.32 2.98
C LEU A 39 11.12 -3.47 1.88
N PRO A 40 10.71 -4.69 1.48
CA PRO A 40 9.62 -4.89 0.52
C PRO A 40 8.31 -4.25 0.96
N PHE A 41 7.96 -4.43 2.24
CA PHE A 41 6.74 -3.88 2.83
C PHE A 41 6.79 -2.35 2.92
N ILE A 42 7.95 -1.79 3.24
CA ILE A 42 8.16 -0.33 3.28
C ILE A 42 7.99 0.26 1.87
N ILE A 43 8.60 -0.34 0.86
CA ILE A 43 8.53 0.15 -0.53
C ILE A 43 7.09 0.09 -1.06
N THR A 44 6.40 -1.04 -0.90
CA THR A 44 5.02 -1.18 -1.39
C THR A 44 4.08 -0.25 -0.64
N TYR A 45 4.26 -0.07 0.67
CA TYR A 45 3.51 0.89 1.46
C TYR A 45 3.72 2.33 0.99
N LEU A 46 4.97 2.75 0.77
CA LEU A 46 5.27 4.10 0.27
C LEU A 46 4.61 4.35 -1.09
N SER A 47 4.55 3.34 -1.97
CA SER A 47 3.86 3.46 -3.25
C SER A 47 2.35 3.68 -3.08
N LEU A 48 1.71 3.06 -2.07
CA LEU A 48 0.30 3.29 -1.74
C LEU A 48 0.05 4.68 -1.17
N VAL A 49 0.94 5.17 -0.31
CA VAL A 49 0.86 6.56 0.21
C VAL A 49 1.02 7.55 -0.94
N GLY A 50 1.96 7.31 -1.87
CA GLY A 50 2.10 8.12 -3.08
C GLY A 50 0.83 8.12 -3.93
N PHE A 51 0.23 6.95 -4.15
CA PHE A 51 -1.05 6.83 -4.84
C PHE A 51 -2.18 7.58 -4.13
N PHE A 52 -2.26 7.51 -2.80
CA PHE A 52 -3.28 8.21 -2.02
C PHE A 52 -3.29 9.71 -2.32
N TYR A 53 -2.12 10.36 -2.29
CA TYR A 53 -2.01 11.79 -2.59
C TYR A 53 -2.23 12.10 -4.07
N LEU A 54 -1.68 11.29 -4.97
CA LEU A 54 -1.95 11.43 -6.41
C LEU A 54 -3.45 11.36 -6.71
N ASN A 55 -4.16 10.45 -6.04
CA ASN A 55 -5.59 10.28 -6.24
C ASN A 55 -6.39 11.44 -5.64
N ALA A 56 -6.16 11.76 -4.36
CA ALA A 56 -6.92 12.79 -3.64
C ALA A 56 -6.66 14.20 -4.17
N ASP A 57 -5.42 14.54 -4.50
CA ASP A 57 -5.02 15.91 -4.84
C ASP A 57 -4.94 16.18 -6.35
N TYR A 58 -4.84 15.14 -7.19
CA TYR A 58 -4.74 15.34 -8.64
C TYR A 58 -5.85 14.64 -9.43
N LEU A 59 -5.95 13.31 -9.36
CA LEU A 59 -6.89 12.56 -10.21
C LEU A 59 -8.35 12.92 -9.90
N PHE A 60 -8.72 12.93 -8.62
CA PHE A 60 -10.08 13.24 -8.21
C PHE A 60 -10.45 14.68 -8.60
N ILE A 61 -9.63 15.66 -8.22
CA ILE A 61 -9.89 17.09 -8.47
C ILE A 61 -10.00 17.38 -9.97
N LYS A 62 -9.14 16.77 -10.79
CA LYS A 62 -9.06 17.11 -12.22
C LYS A 62 -10.10 16.38 -13.06
N LEU A 63 -10.48 15.15 -12.70
CA LEU A 63 -11.29 14.29 -13.58
C LEU A 63 -12.76 14.22 -13.17
N ILE A 64 -13.07 14.21 -11.87
CA ILE A 64 -14.44 14.06 -11.37
C ILE A 64 -15.31 15.30 -11.70
N PRO A 65 -14.87 16.56 -11.46
CA PRO A 65 -15.67 17.73 -11.82
C PRO A 65 -15.87 17.89 -13.33
N ASN A 66 -14.90 17.44 -14.13
CA ASN A 66 -14.97 17.45 -15.59
C ASN A 66 -15.83 16.31 -16.17
N LYS A 67 -16.54 15.54 -15.32
CA LYS A 67 -17.36 14.37 -15.70
C LYS A 67 -16.59 13.28 -16.46
N LYS A 68 -15.25 13.26 -16.35
CA LYS A 68 -14.38 12.29 -17.03
C LYS A 68 -14.24 11.00 -16.21
N TYR A 69 -15.38 10.42 -15.81
CA TYR A 69 -15.42 9.24 -14.92
C TYR A 69 -14.77 8.00 -15.54
N LEU A 70 -15.02 7.76 -16.83
CA LEU A 70 -14.40 6.63 -17.54
C LEU A 70 -12.88 6.74 -17.58
N LEU A 71 -12.35 7.94 -17.86
CA LEU A 71 -10.92 8.18 -17.87
C LEU A 71 -10.31 8.03 -16.47
N TYR A 72 -11.02 8.48 -15.43
CA TYR A 72 -10.60 8.28 -14.05
C TYR A 72 -10.51 6.78 -13.68
N ILE A 73 -11.56 6.00 -13.98
CA ILE A 73 -11.57 4.56 -13.71
C ILE A 73 -10.47 3.86 -14.51
N LEU A 74 -10.25 4.24 -15.77
CA LEU A 74 -9.19 3.69 -16.60
C LEU A 74 -7.80 3.96 -15.99
N ILE A 75 -7.52 5.20 -15.58
CA ILE A 75 -6.23 5.55 -14.97
C ILE A 75 -6.04 4.80 -13.64
N VAL A 76 -7.04 4.77 -12.77
CA VAL A 76 -6.97 4.03 -11.51
C VAL A 76 -6.76 2.52 -11.77
N GLY A 77 -7.43 1.96 -12.77
CA GLY A 77 -7.27 0.56 -13.17
C GLY A 77 -5.85 0.25 -13.69
N VAL A 78 -5.27 1.15 -14.50
CA VAL A 78 -3.88 1.03 -14.96
C VAL A 78 -2.91 1.11 -13.78
N ILE A 79 -3.12 2.06 -12.86
CA ILE A 79 -2.29 2.17 -11.64
C ILE A 79 -2.41 0.92 -10.77
N LEU A 80 -3.61 0.35 -10.63
CA LEU A 80 -3.83 -0.89 -9.89
C LEU A 80 -3.04 -2.06 -10.51
N LEU A 81 -3.11 -2.22 -11.84
CA LEU A 81 -2.37 -3.27 -12.55
C LEU A 81 -0.85 -3.09 -12.37
N LEU A 82 -0.37 -1.85 -12.52
CA LEU A 82 1.04 -1.51 -12.28
C LEU A 82 1.45 -1.81 -10.84
N TYR A 83 0.59 -1.49 -9.86
CA TYR A 83 0.84 -1.75 -8.45
C TYR A 83 0.92 -3.26 -8.16
N ILE A 84 -0.01 -4.07 -8.69
CA ILE A 84 0.03 -5.53 -8.53
C ILE A 84 1.33 -6.10 -9.13
N TYR A 85 1.70 -5.65 -10.33
CA TYR A 85 2.94 -6.08 -10.98
C TYR A 85 4.18 -5.67 -10.19
N PHE A 86 4.24 -4.41 -9.75
CA PHE A 86 5.32 -3.87 -8.95
C PHE A 86 5.45 -4.59 -7.60
N HIS A 87 4.34 -4.83 -6.91
CA HIS A 87 4.29 -5.60 -5.68
C HIS A 87 4.85 -7.02 -5.90
N HIS A 88 4.46 -7.69 -6.98
CA HIS A 88 5.01 -9.00 -7.31
C HIS A 88 6.52 -8.97 -7.55
N TYR A 89 6.99 -7.98 -8.32
CA TYR A 89 8.40 -7.79 -8.64
C TYR A 89 9.26 -7.56 -7.40
N ILE A 90 8.86 -6.61 -6.54
CA ILE A 90 9.58 -6.29 -5.30
C ILE A 90 9.64 -7.52 -4.39
N PHE A 91 8.51 -8.16 -4.10
CA PHE A 91 8.55 -9.34 -3.24
C PHE A 91 9.35 -10.50 -3.85
N SER A 92 9.31 -10.70 -5.17
CA SER A 92 10.15 -11.72 -5.83
C SER A 92 11.65 -11.43 -5.66
N LEU A 93 12.06 -10.19 -5.87
CA LEU A 93 13.46 -9.76 -5.78
C LEU A 93 14.03 -10.00 -4.37
N PHE A 94 13.30 -9.55 -3.35
CA PHE A 94 13.78 -9.63 -1.97
C PHE A 94 13.62 -11.02 -1.34
N PHE A 95 12.58 -11.80 -1.69
CA PHE A 95 12.50 -13.20 -1.24
C PHE A 95 13.58 -14.08 -1.89
N GLN A 96 13.96 -13.80 -3.15
CA GLN A 96 15.12 -14.46 -3.75
C GLN A 96 16.41 -14.08 -3.01
N LEU A 97 16.60 -12.81 -2.68
CA LEU A 97 17.77 -12.34 -1.94
C LEU A 97 17.93 -13.00 -0.55
N ASP A 98 16.82 -13.16 0.19
CA ASP A 98 16.82 -13.87 1.48
C ASP A 98 17.16 -15.37 1.31
N SER A 99 16.70 -16.02 0.23
CA SER A 99 17.03 -17.43 -0.03
C SER A 99 18.51 -17.67 -0.34
N PHE A 100 19.22 -16.67 -0.89
CA PHE A 100 20.68 -16.74 -1.08
C PHE A 100 21.46 -16.60 0.24
N HIS A 101 20.92 -15.90 1.24
CA HIS A 101 21.58 -15.71 2.54
C HIS A 101 21.37 -16.88 3.52
N GLY A 102 20.47 -17.81 3.21
CA GLY A 102 20.15 -18.98 4.05
C GLY A 102 21.00 -20.23 3.81
N HIS A 103 21.94 -20.23 2.85
CA HIS A 103 22.62 -21.45 2.39
C HIS A 103 23.86 -21.87 3.21
N ASN A 104 23.97 -21.47 4.47
CA ASN A 104 25.13 -21.79 5.33
C ASN A 104 24.82 -22.78 6.47
N ILE A 105 23.69 -23.49 6.43
CA ILE A 105 23.45 -24.60 7.36
C ILE A 105 23.62 -25.91 6.59
N PRO A 106 24.81 -26.57 6.65
CA PRO A 106 24.92 -27.91 6.12
C PRO A 106 23.96 -28.84 6.88
N PRO A 107 23.23 -29.74 6.19
CA PRO A 107 22.42 -30.74 6.88
C PRO A 107 23.34 -31.58 7.78
N LYS A 108 23.21 -31.41 9.10
CA LYS A 108 23.82 -32.30 10.10
C LYS A 108 23.04 -33.61 10.08
N GLY A 109 23.36 -34.48 9.14
CA GLY A 109 22.84 -35.84 9.08
C GLY A 109 23.40 -36.58 7.88
N PRO A 110 23.71 -37.88 8.00
CA PRO A 110 24.13 -38.66 6.85
C PRO A 110 22.99 -38.68 5.80
N PRO A 111 23.33 -38.65 4.50
CA PRO A 111 22.32 -38.61 3.44
C PRO A 111 21.45 -39.87 3.49
N PRO A 112 20.11 -39.77 3.44
CA PRO A 112 19.27 -40.93 3.24
C PRO A 112 19.57 -41.48 1.85
N LEU A 113 20.06 -42.72 1.81
CA LEU A 113 20.16 -43.48 0.59
C LEU A 113 18.73 -43.80 0.12
N GLU A 114 18.51 -43.59 -1.18
CA GLU A 114 17.43 -44.15 -2.01
C GLU A 114 16.20 -43.30 -2.36
N ALA A 115 15.93 -43.39 -3.66
CA ALA A 115 14.68 -43.20 -4.38
C ALA A 115 14.19 -41.77 -4.63
N HIS A 116 14.54 -41.30 -5.84
CA HIS A 116 13.79 -40.34 -6.63
C HIS A 116 12.28 -40.58 -6.58
N HIS A 117 11.59 -39.92 -5.66
CA HIS A 117 10.19 -39.58 -5.89
C HIS A 117 10.16 -38.33 -6.75
N PHE A 118 9.79 -38.52 -8.02
CA PHE A 118 9.20 -37.48 -8.85
C PHE A 118 8.09 -36.80 -8.05
N MET A 119 8.42 -35.72 -7.34
CA MET A 119 7.40 -34.84 -6.82
C MET A 119 6.68 -34.28 -8.05
N PRO A 120 5.36 -34.49 -8.19
CA PRO A 120 4.63 -33.85 -9.26
C PRO A 120 4.81 -32.36 -9.02
N GLU A 121 5.42 -31.70 -9.99
CA GLU A 121 5.60 -30.28 -10.09
C GLU A 121 4.26 -29.64 -9.72
N ARG A 122 4.16 -29.20 -8.47
CA ARG A 122 2.96 -28.59 -7.91
C ARG A 122 2.77 -27.37 -8.78
N ARG A 123 1.88 -27.49 -9.78
CA ARG A 123 1.55 -26.45 -10.75
C ARG A 123 1.61 -25.14 -9.99
N ARG A 124 2.47 -24.23 -10.46
CA ARG A 124 2.63 -22.86 -9.96
C ARG A 124 1.30 -22.10 -10.09
N MET A 125 0.25 -22.54 -9.41
CA MET A 125 -0.89 -21.71 -9.09
C MET A 125 -0.33 -20.70 -8.12
N ILE A 126 -0.11 -19.50 -8.66
CA ILE A 126 0.18 -18.31 -7.86
C ILE A 126 -0.82 -18.35 -6.70
N PRO A 127 -0.39 -18.51 -5.44
CA PRO A 127 -1.32 -18.70 -4.35
C PRO A 127 -2.25 -17.49 -4.36
N ILE A 128 -3.56 -17.72 -4.43
CA ILE A 128 -4.59 -16.68 -4.58
C ILE A 128 -4.39 -15.55 -3.54
N ARG A 129 -3.88 -15.90 -2.35
CA ARG A 129 -3.47 -14.99 -1.28
C ARG A 129 -2.46 -13.91 -1.71
N ARG A 130 -1.58 -14.19 -2.67
CA ARG A 130 -0.54 -13.31 -3.21
C ARG A 130 -1.13 -12.21 -4.13
N ILE A 131 -2.36 -12.39 -4.60
CA ILE A 131 -3.10 -11.40 -5.42
C ILE A 131 -4.15 -10.68 -4.57
N ILE A 132 -4.85 -11.40 -3.67
CA ILE A 132 -5.88 -10.80 -2.81
C ILE A 132 -5.30 -9.71 -1.91
N LEU A 133 -4.13 -9.94 -1.30
CA LEU A 133 -3.53 -8.98 -0.36
C LEU A 133 -3.20 -7.62 -1.00
N PRO A 134 -2.45 -7.54 -2.12
CA PRO A 134 -2.19 -6.24 -2.75
C PRO A 134 -3.47 -5.58 -3.27
N LEU A 135 -4.44 -6.35 -3.75
CA LEU A 135 -5.73 -5.82 -4.19
C LEU A 135 -6.49 -5.15 -3.04
N THR A 136 -6.65 -5.83 -1.89
CA THR A 136 -7.39 -5.29 -0.75
C THR A 136 -6.70 -4.07 -0.15
N GLN A 137 -5.36 -4.07 -0.07
CA GLN A 137 -4.59 -2.92 0.35
C GLN A 137 -4.80 -1.72 -0.59
N PHE A 138 -4.73 -1.95 -1.91
CA PHE A 138 -4.95 -0.89 -2.88
C PHE A 138 -6.37 -0.30 -2.77
N LEU A 139 -7.39 -1.16 -2.71
CA LEU A 139 -8.78 -0.72 -2.58
C LEU A 139 -9.02 0.06 -1.29
N LEU A 140 -8.40 -0.35 -0.18
CA LEU A 140 -8.47 0.39 1.08
C LEU A 140 -7.90 1.80 0.94
N PHE A 141 -6.70 1.95 0.38
CA PHE A 141 -6.08 3.25 0.17
C PHE A 141 -6.86 4.12 -0.83
N TRP A 142 -7.41 3.49 -1.87
CA TRP A 142 -8.28 4.16 -2.81
C TRP A 142 -9.55 4.70 -2.11
N ALA A 143 -10.24 3.87 -1.34
CA ALA A 143 -11.43 4.29 -0.59
C ALA A 143 -11.09 5.40 0.43
N LEU A 144 -10.00 5.26 1.18
CA LEU A 144 -9.55 6.28 2.13
C LEU A 144 -9.24 7.61 1.42
N SER A 145 -8.62 7.58 0.23
CA SER A 145 -8.32 8.80 -0.53
C SER A 145 -9.59 9.52 -0.99
N LEU A 146 -10.63 8.78 -1.37
CA LEU A 146 -11.93 9.33 -1.71
C LEU A 146 -12.61 9.94 -0.49
N CYS A 147 -12.67 9.21 0.63
CA CYS A 147 -13.26 9.69 1.87
C CYS A 147 -12.56 10.96 2.37
N TYR A 148 -11.22 10.97 2.37
CA TYR A 148 -10.42 12.13 2.73
C TYR A 148 -10.83 13.37 1.92
N ARG A 149 -10.93 13.20 0.59
CA ARG A 149 -11.24 14.30 -0.31
C ARG A 149 -12.66 14.81 -0.14
N LEU A 150 -13.63 13.89 -0.05
CA LEU A 150 -15.04 14.23 0.18
C LEU A 150 -15.25 14.98 1.48
N ILE A 151 -14.61 14.54 2.57
CA ILE A 151 -14.67 15.23 3.87
C ILE A 151 -14.06 16.62 3.77
N TYR A 152 -12.93 16.78 3.07
CA TYR A 152 -12.29 18.08 2.87
C TYR A 152 -13.19 19.05 2.09
N GLU A 153 -13.80 18.59 1.00
CA GLU A 153 -14.73 19.40 0.21
C GLU A 153 -15.98 19.77 1.01
N TRP A 154 -16.57 18.81 1.73
CA TRP A 154 -17.72 19.05 2.60
C TRP A 154 -17.44 20.11 3.66
N MET A 155 -16.32 20.01 4.36
CA MET A 155 -15.92 21.01 5.35
C MET A 155 -15.71 22.39 4.73
N SER A 156 -15.11 22.45 3.53
CA SER A 156 -14.91 23.72 2.83
C SER A 156 -16.22 24.37 2.41
N LEU A 157 -17.19 23.58 1.95
CA LEU A 157 -18.51 24.08 1.55
C LEU A 157 -19.30 24.57 2.76
N ASN A 158 -19.31 23.80 3.85
CA ASN A 158 -20.00 24.17 5.08
C ASN A 158 -19.44 25.47 5.68
N LYS A 159 -18.11 25.68 5.61
CA LYS A 159 -17.49 26.94 6.04
C LYS A 159 -17.97 28.12 5.20
N LYS A 160 -18.02 27.97 3.88
CA LYS A 160 -18.49 29.03 2.97
C LYS A 160 -19.96 29.36 3.18
N ASN A 161 -20.82 28.35 3.38
CA ASN A 161 -22.25 28.57 3.61
C ASN A 161 -22.49 29.37 4.89
N LYS A 162 -21.77 29.06 5.98
CA LYS A 162 -21.86 29.83 7.24
C LYS A 162 -21.40 31.29 7.08
N GLU A 163 -20.40 31.54 6.25
CA GLU A 163 -19.95 32.91 5.94
C GLU A 163 -21.02 33.68 5.15
N ILE A 164 -21.71 33.02 4.22
CA ILE A 164 -22.81 33.61 3.45
C ILE A 164 -24.02 33.90 4.35
N GLU A 165 -24.40 32.97 5.22
CA GLU A 165 -25.51 33.14 6.19
C GLU A 165 -25.27 34.33 7.13
N ALA A 166 -24.04 34.47 7.64
CA ALA A 166 -23.64 35.60 8.47
C ALA A 166 -23.73 36.94 7.73
N LEU A 167 -23.36 37.00 6.45
CA LEU A 167 -23.48 38.20 5.63
C LEU A 167 -24.93 38.54 5.27
N SER A 168 -25.79 37.54 5.07
CA SER A 168 -27.20 37.75 4.73
C SER A 168 -28.10 38.15 5.90
N SER A 169 -27.61 38.00 7.13
CA SER A 169 -28.33 38.33 8.38
C SER A 169 -27.91 39.65 9.01
N THR A 170 -27.05 40.42 8.33
CA THR A 170 -26.62 41.78 8.71
C THR A 170 -27.22 42.81 7.76
#